data_AF-A0ABC9CPE0-F1
#
_entry.id   AF-A0ABC9CPE0-F1
#
_cell.length_a   1.000
_cell.length_b   1.000
_cell.length_c   1.000
_cell.angle_alpha   90.00
_cell.angle_beta   90.00
_cell.angle_gamma   90.00
#
_symmetry.space_group_name_H-M   'P 1'
#
loop_
_entity.id
_entity.type
_entity.pdbx_description
1 polymer ?
#
loop_
_entity_poly.entity_id
_entity_poly.type
_entity_poly.pdbx_seq_one_letter_code
_entity_poly.pdbx_strand_id
1 'polypeptide(L)'
;MARKVTAFVASALLLALVSLSYDAGVEAWCLEYPAPDINACRGSRGVKTCGDECRDVGHGFVGGQCLDNNDCVCLKCADEPPHANTQ
;
A
#
# COMPACT_ATOMS: atom_id res chain seq x y z
N MET A 1 18.36 -12.88 56.89
CA MET A 1 17.42 -13.76 56.15
C MET A 1 17.64 -13.54 54.66
N ALA A 2 17.49 -14.59 53.87
CA ALA A 2 18.20 -14.85 52.62
C ALA A 2 17.84 -13.95 51.42
N ARG A 3 18.87 -13.65 50.62
CA ARG A 3 18.75 -13.28 49.20
C ARG A 3 17.98 -14.38 48.45
N LYS A 4 17.01 -14.01 47.63
CA LYS A 4 16.55 -14.85 46.51
C LYS A 4 16.20 -13.98 45.32
N VAL A 5 17.11 -14.04 44.36
CA VAL A 5 16.94 -13.62 42.98
C VAL A 5 15.96 -14.59 42.32
N THR A 6 14.89 -14.06 41.74
CA THR A 6 14.01 -14.75 40.80
C THR A 6 13.67 -13.72 39.72
N ALA A 7 14.57 -13.59 38.74
CA ALA A 7 14.44 -14.23 37.43
C ALA A 7 13.40 -13.48 36.57
N PHE A 8 13.90 -12.46 35.87
CA PHE A 8 13.24 -11.81 34.75
C PHE A 8 12.96 -12.86 33.67
N VAL A 9 11.73 -13.35 33.60
CA VAL A 9 11.26 -14.24 32.53
C VAL A 9 9.97 -13.67 31.99
N ALA A 10 10.08 -12.61 31.18
CA ALA A 10 8.98 -12.09 30.39
C ALA A 10 9.47 -11.31 29.15
N SER A 11 10.59 -11.73 28.55
CA SER A 11 11.20 -11.05 27.39
C SER A 11 11.38 -11.97 26.19
N ALA A 12 10.40 -12.81 25.88
CA ALA A 12 10.51 -13.72 24.73
C ALA A 12 9.20 -13.98 23.97
N LEU A 13 8.11 -13.28 24.27
CA LEU A 13 6.83 -13.47 23.58
C LEU A 13 6.49 -12.21 22.79
N LEU A 14 6.59 -12.38 21.46
CA LEU A 14 5.83 -11.66 20.43
C LEU A 14 6.49 -10.43 19.79
N LEU A 15 7.80 -10.49 19.53
CA LEU A 15 8.45 -9.78 18.41
C LEU A 15 8.03 -10.35 17.02
N ALA A 16 6.83 -10.93 16.93
CA ALA A 16 6.36 -11.71 15.78
C ALA A 16 5.17 -11.04 15.06
N LEU A 17 5.09 -9.71 15.10
CA LEU A 17 4.18 -8.91 14.29
C LEU A 17 4.94 -7.91 13.43
N VAL A 18 6.11 -8.32 12.94
CA VAL A 18 6.72 -7.69 11.76
C VAL A 18 6.39 -8.60 10.58
N SER A 19 5.12 -8.61 10.20
CA SER A 19 4.72 -9.04 8.86
C SER A 19 5.09 -7.91 7.90
N LEU A 20 6.40 -7.73 7.70
CA LEU A 20 6.98 -7.04 6.55
C LEU A 20 6.67 -7.90 5.33
N SER A 21 5.43 -7.83 4.86
CA SER A 21 5.07 -8.18 3.49
C SER A 21 4.89 -6.87 2.73
N TYR A 22 5.98 -6.09 2.64
CA TYR A 22 6.12 -5.02 1.66
C TYR A 22 7.13 -5.50 0.62
N ASP A 23 6.68 -6.45 -0.20
CA ASP A 23 7.38 -6.89 -1.42
C ASP A 23 7.07 -5.85 -2.51
N ALA A 24 7.51 -4.62 -2.28
CA ALA A 24 7.51 -3.55 -3.27
C ALA A 24 8.87 -2.87 -3.15
N GLY A 25 9.85 -3.46 -3.83
CA GLY A 25 11.14 -2.83 -4.05
C GLY A 25 10.96 -1.45 -4.67
N VAL A 26 11.83 -0.54 -4.25
CA VAL A 26 11.87 0.90 -4.56
C VAL A 26 10.61 1.65 -4.10
N GLU A 27 10.78 2.64 -3.23
CA GLU A 27 9.74 3.62 -2.93
C GLU A 27 9.49 4.48 -4.18
N ALA A 28 8.85 3.90 -5.18
CA ALA A 28 8.27 4.64 -6.26
C ALA A 28 7.20 5.53 -5.64
N TRP A 29 7.33 6.83 -5.85
CA TRP A 29 6.39 7.81 -5.32
C TRP A 29 5.10 7.70 -6.12
N CYS A 30 4.26 6.75 -5.72
CA CYS A 30 2.98 6.48 -6.32
C CYS A 30 1.92 7.34 -5.66
N LEU A 31 1.32 8.23 -6.44
CA LEU A 31 0.16 9.02 -6.05
C LEU A 31 -1.11 8.30 -6.48
N GLU A 32 -2.11 8.32 -5.60
CA GLU A 32 -3.44 7.77 -5.82
C GLU A 32 -4.36 8.87 -6.38
N TYR A 33 -5.06 8.54 -7.46
CA TYR A 33 -6.06 9.40 -8.09
C TYR A 33 -7.39 8.66 -8.19
N PRO A 34 -8.53 9.35 -8.10
CA PRO A 34 -9.83 8.70 -8.27
C PRO A 34 -9.92 8.07 -9.68
N ALA A 35 -10.38 6.83 -9.74
CA ALA A 35 -10.60 6.12 -11.00
C ALA A 35 -11.82 6.66 -11.77
N PRO A 36 -11.87 6.46 -13.10
CA PRO A 36 -13.04 6.81 -13.90
C PRO A 36 -14.30 6.05 -13.45
N ASP A 37 -14.17 4.77 -13.09
CA ASP A 37 -15.19 4.00 -12.38
C ASP A 37 -14.68 3.58 -11.01
N ILE A 38 -15.13 4.29 -9.97
CA ILE A 38 -14.80 3.97 -8.58
C ILE A 38 -15.27 2.57 -8.17
N ASN A 39 -16.30 2.01 -8.82
CA ASN A 39 -16.86 0.72 -8.46
C ASN A 39 -16.27 -0.46 -9.25
N ALA A 40 -15.27 -0.22 -10.12
CA ALA A 40 -14.66 -1.25 -10.95
C ALA A 40 -14.24 -2.49 -10.14
N CYS A 41 -13.81 -2.30 -8.89
CA CYS A 41 -13.37 -3.32 -7.96
C CYS A 41 -14.47 -4.26 -7.43
N ARG A 42 -15.76 -3.92 -7.57
CA ARG A 42 -16.88 -4.72 -7.04
C ARG A 42 -17.21 -5.96 -7.87
N GLY A 43 -16.67 -6.06 -9.09
CA GLY A 43 -16.88 -7.19 -9.99
C GLY A 43 -15.92 -8.36 -9.71
N SER A 44 -16.24 -9.54 -10.25
CA SER A 44 -15.39 -10.75 -10.14
C SER A 44 -13.99 -10.62 -10.78
N ARG A 45 -13.78 -9.60 -11.62
CA ARG A 45 -12.48 -9.24 -12.21
C ARG A 45 -12.01 -7.85 -11.77
N GLY A 46 -12.50 -7.37 -10.63
CA GLY A 46 -12.49 -5.94 -10.32
C GLY A 46 -11.11 -5.29 -10.27
N VAL A 47 -10.11 -5.96 -9.70
CA VAL A 47 -8.71 -5.48 -9.70
C VAL A 47 -8.18 -5.31 -11.13
N LYS A 48 -8.45 -6.29 -12.00
CA LYS A 48 -8.00 -6.23 -13.39
C LYS A 48 -8.72 -5.13 -14.15
N THR A 49 -10.04 -5.04 -14.02
CA THR A 49 -10.85 -3.99 -14.65
C THR A 49 -10.36 -2.60 -14.22
N CYS A 50 -10.19 -2.39 -12.92
CA CYS A 50 -9.66 -1.15 -12.34
C CYS A 50 -8.29 -0.80 -12.95
N GLY A 51 -7.37 -1.77 -13.03
CA GLY A 51 -6.04 -1.56 -13.59
C GLY A 51 -6.05 -1.22 -15.08
N ASP A 52 -6.84 -1.94 -15.88
CA ASP A 52 -6.96 -1.74 -17.32
C ASP A 52 -7.59 -0.37 -17.61
N GLU A 53 -8.68 -0.01 -16.93
CA GLU A 53 -9.35 1.28 -17.10
C GLU A 53 -8.43 2.47 -16.75
N CYS A 54 -7.68 2.37 -15.66
CA CYS A 54 -6.72 3.41 -15.29
C CYS A 54 -5.60 3.57 -16.33
N ARG A 55 -5.16 2.49 -16.97
CA ARG A 55 -4.19 2.57 -18.08
C ARG A 55 -4.81 3.17 -19.33
N ASP A 56 -6.05 2.80 -19.64
CA ASP A 56 -6.78 3.28 -20.82
C ASP A 56 -7.14 4.77 -20.73
N VAL A 57 -7.32 5.31 -19.52
CA VAL A 57 -7.46 6.76 -19.27
C VAL A 57 -6.23 7.53 -19.78
N GLY A 58 -5.04 6.94 -19.74
CA GLY A 58 -3.80 7.58 -20.16
C GLY A 58 -3.18 8.46 -19.07
N HIS A 59 -2.53 9.57 -19.42
CA HIS A 59 -1.94 10.54 -18.45
C HIS A 59 -0.79 10.02 -17.56
N GLY A 60 -0.18 8.89 -17.93
CA GLY A 60 0.96 8.31 -17.20
C GLY A 60 0.56 7.50 -15.97
N PHE A 61 -0.70 7.05 -15.88
CA PHE A 61 -1.08 6.04 -14.91
C PHE A 61 -0.42 4.69 -15.26
N VAL A 62 0.12 4.02 -14.25
CA VAL A 62 0.75 2.69 -14.40
C VAL A 62 -0.25 1.55 -14.24
N GLY A 63 -1.40 1.85 -13.64
CA GLY A 63 -2.45 0.89 -13.31
C GLY A 63 -3.41 1.46 -12.27
N GLY A 64 -4.12 0.58 -11.60
CA GLY A 64 -5.05 0.92 -10.53
C GLY A 64 -5.05 -0.15 -9.45
N GLN A 65 -5.45 0.23 -8.24
CA GLN A 65 -5.59 -0.66 -7.10
C GLN A 65 -7.01 -0.57 -6.53
N CYS A 66 -7.41 -1.63 -5.84
CA CYS A 66 -8.64 -1.65 -5.06
C CYS A 66 -8.33 -1.36 -3.60
N LEU A 67 -8.99 -0.35 -3.06
CA LEU A 67 -8.98 -0.05 -1.63
C LEU A 67 -9.86 -1.05 -0.87
N ASP A 68 -9.72 -1.12 0.45
CA ASP A 68 -10.46 -2.04 1.32
C ASP A 68 -11.98 -1.85 1.24
N ASN A 69 -12.44 -0.66 0.87
CA ASN A 69 -13.86 -0.35 0.66
C ASN A 69 -14.39 -0.76 -0.74
N ASN A 70 -13.56 -1.46 -1.53
CA ASN A 70 -13.81 -1.80 -2.93
C ASN A 70 -13.90 -0.58 -3.87
N ASP A 71 -13.28 0.53 -3.50
CA ASP A 71 -13.11 1.65 -4.42
C ASP A 71 -11.86 1.46 -5.27
N CYS A 72 -11.97 1.75 -6.56
CA CYS A 72 -10.86 1.76 -7.50
C CYS A 72 -10.16 3.13 -7.47
N VAL A 73 -8.83 3.11 -7.40
CA VAL A 73 -7.98 4.30 -7.57
C VAL A 73 -6.88 4.03 -8.60
N CYS A 74 -6.57 5.03 -9.42
CA CYS A 74 -5.50 4.99 -10.39
C CYS A 74 -4.17 5.39 -9.77
N LEU A 75 -3.11 4.67 -10.10
CA LEU A 75 -1.77 4.89 -9.59
C LEU A 75 -0.91 5.57 -10.63
N LYS A 76 -0.26 6.66 -10.21
CA LYS A 76 0.77 7.33 -11.00
C LYS A 76 2.06 7.36 -10.20
N CYS A 77 3.04 6.60 -10.65
CA CYS A 77 4.32 6.45 -9.96
C CYS A 77 5.39 7.26 -10.68
N ALA A 78 6.25 7.91 -9.90
CA ALA A 78 7.46 8.57 -10.37
C ALA A 78 8.69 7.95 -9.70
N ASP A 79 9.80 7.93 -10.43
CA ASP A 79 11.11 7.47 -9.92
C ASP A 79 11.70 8.46 -8.90
N GLU A 80 11.28 9.72 -8.94
CA GLU A 80 11.70 10.79 -8.02
C GLU A 80 10.49 11.37 -7.27
N PRO A 81 10.66 11.82 -6.01
CA PRO A 81 9.58 12.45 -5.25
C PRO A 81 9.05 13.69 -5.98
N PRO A 82 7.74 14.00 -5.87
CA PRO A 82 7.22 15.25 -6.38
C PRO A 82 8.02 16.39 -5.75
N HIS A 83 8.67 17.22 -6.58
CA HIS A 83 9.37 18.41 -6.11
C HIS A 83 8.40 19.21 -5.23
N ALA A 84 8.71 19.32 -3.94
CA ALA A 84 8.01 20.22 -3.05
C ALA A 84 8.28 21.63 -3.58
N ASN A 85 7.37 22.15 -4.40
CA ASN A 85 7.39 23.55 -4.81
C ASN A 85 7.16 24.37 -3.54
N THR A 86 8.26 24.76 -2.89
CA THR A 86 8.32 25.95 -2.05
C THR A 86 8.02 27.13 -2.96
N GLN A 87 6.77 27.58 -2.91
CA GLN A 87 6.38 28.92 -3.34
C GLN A 87 6.34 29.84 -2.12
#